data_AF-A0A9P0G7X8-F1
#
_entry.id   AF-A0A9P0G7X8-F1
#
_cell.length_a   1.000
_cell.length_b   1.000
_cell.length_c   1.000
_cell.angle_alpha   90.00
_cell.angle_beta   90.00
_cell.angle_gamma   90.00
#
_symmetry.space_group_name_H-M   'P 1'
#
loop_
_entity.id
_entity.type
_entity.pdbx_description
1 polymer ?
#
loop_
_entity_poly.entity_id
_entity_poly.type
_entity_poly.pdbx_seq_one_letter_code
_entity_poly.pdbx_strand_id
1 'polypeptide(L)'
;MKTLDIVKTNEHIQTIVEMPRDHRKNAENITAEILKETGDIAKPLNVDITVARIAGRQKHRNNPPAENPCDFWKIFFIIPYLDSIIESLQVRFSIDKSLAFSITHFHPGNMKHVLLEEWKKSTSSCESFYNLKSIKGEGELWFKMWNKL
;
A
#
# COMPACT_ATOMS: atom_id res chain seq x y z
N MET A 1 -5.73 26.31 -5.85
CA MET A 1 -5.66 25.22 -4.86
C MET A 1 -6.04 23.93 -5.58
N LYS A 2 -5.10 23.00 -5.81
CA LYS A 2 -5.42 21.71 -6.45
C LYS A 2 -6.27 20.92 -5.45
N THR A 3 -7.52 20.63 -5.80
CA THR A 3 -8.43 19.82 -4.99
C THR A 3 -7.84 18.40 -4.88
N LEU A 4 -7.65 17.91 -3.65
CA LEU A 4 -7.14 16.57 -3.39
C LEU A 4 -8.22 15.55 -3.82
N ASP A 5 -7.93 14.76 -4.85
CA ASP A 5 -8.85 13.71 -5.34
C ASP A 5 -8.65 12.44 -4.50
N ILE A 6 -9.41 12.38 -3.41
CA ILE A 6 -9.34 11.28 -2.44
C ILE A 6 -9.81 9.96 -3.08
N VAL A 7 -10.73 10.01 -4.04
CA VAL A 7 -11.25 8.82 -4.73
C VAL A 7 -10.16 8.20 -5.59
N LYS A 8 -9.50 8.98 -6.45
CA LYS A 8 -8.35 8.51 -7.24
C LYS A 8 -7.18 8.08 -6.37
N THR A 9 -6.98 8.74 -5.23
CA THR A 9 -5.94 8.34 -4.27
C THR A 9 -6.22 6.93 -3.71
N ASN A 10 -7.49 6.61 -3.43
CA ASN A 10 -7.89 5.28 -2.96
C ASN A 10 -7.70 4.19 -4.02
N GLU A 11 -7.93 4.51 -5.29
CA GLU A 11 -7.64 3.60 -6.40
C GLU A 11 -6.13 3.29 -6.48
N HIS A 12 -5.28 4.31 -6.35
CA HIS A 12 -3.82 4.16 -6.39
C HIS A 12 -3.27 3.40 -5.16
N ILE A 13 -3.94 3.49 -4.01
CA ILE A 13 -3.52 2.77 -2.80
C ILE A 13 -3.39 1.26 -3.03
N GLN A 14 -4.26 0.66 -3.85
CA GLN A 14 -4.15 -0.78 -4.16
C GLN A 14 -2.86 -1.10 -4.91
N THR A 15 -2.50 -0.29 -5.91
CA THR A 15 -1.22 -0.43 -6.61
C THR A 15 -0.02 -0.31 -5.68
N ILE A 16 -0.07 0.63 -4.72
CA ILE A 16 1.00 0.82 -3.72
C ILE A 16 1.09 -0.39 -2.77
N VAL A 17 -0.02 -1.02 -2.42
CA VAL A 17 -0.06 -2.23 -1.58
C VAL A 17 0.46 -3.45 -2.34
N GLU A 18 0.21 -3.53 -3.64
CA GLU A 18 0.62 -4.66 -4.49
C GLU A 18 2.11 -4.64 -4.83
N MET A 19 2.69 -3.47 -5.12
CA MET A 19 4.08 -3.35 -5.54
C MET A 19 5.09 -4.02 -4.57
N PRO A 20 5.04 -3.79 -3.24
CA PRO A 20 5.94 -4.47 -2.29
C PRO A 20 5.74 -5.99 -2.26
N ARG A 21 4.53 -6.49 -2.54
CA ARG A 21 4.27 -7.94 -2.63
C ARG A 21 4.94 -8.54 -3.85
N ASP A 22 4.93 -7.83 -4.96
CA ASP A 22 5.60 -8.29 -6.18
C ASP A 22 7.12 -8.24 -6.03
N HIS A 23 7.65 -7.19 -5.38
CA HIS A 23 9.07 -7.14 -4.97
C HIS A 23 9.41 -8.31 -4.03
N ARG A 24 8.49 -8.69 -3.13
CA ARG A 24 8.68 -9.80 -2.20
C ARG A 24 8.70 -11.17 -2.89
N LYS A 25 7.89 -11.36 -3.95
CA LYS A 25 7.93 -12.57 -4.81
C LYS A 25 9.23 -12.61 -5.62
N ASN A 26 9.72 -11.46 -6.06
CA ASN A 26 10.94 -11.30 -6.86
C ASN A 26 12.15 -10.87 -6.01
N ALA A 27 12.19 -11.25 -4.73
CA ALA A 27 13.16 -10.73 -3.78
C ALA A 27 14.62 -11.02 -4.18
N GLU A 28 14.87 -12.09 -4.93
CA GLU A 28 16.19 -12.41 -5.46
C GLU A 28 16.69 -11.35 -6.46
N ASN A 29 15.88 -11.03 -7.48
CA ASN A 29 16.22 -10.02 -8.48
C ASN A 29 16.38 -8.64 -7.85
N ILE A 30 15.45 -8.25 -6.97
CA ILE A 30 15.51 -6.98 -6.25
C ILE A 30 16.79 -6.88 -5.39
N THR A 31 17.16 -7.96 -4.71
CA THR A 31 18.39 -7.96 -3.91
C THR A 31 19.62 -7.82 -4.80
N ALA A 32 19.67 -8.52 -5.93
CA ALA A 32 20.78 -8.43 -6.88
C ALA A 32 20.93 -7.02 -7.47
N GLU A 33 19.82 -6.38 -7.85
CA GLU A 33 19.79 -5.01 -8.35
C GLU A 33 20.29 -4.02 -7.30
N ILE A 34 19.76 -4.08 -6.07
CA ILE A 34 20.19 -3.21 -4.97
C ILE A 34 21.68 -3.39 -4.66
N LEU A 35 22.18 -4.62 -4.62
CA LEU A 35 23.60 -4.87 -4.34
C LEU A 35 24.50 -4.39 -5.48
N LYS A 36 24.05 -4.50 -6.73
CA LYS A 36 24.76 -3.95 -7.88
C LYS A 36 24.88 -2.43 -7.78
N GLU A 37 23.76 -1.73 -7.56
CA GLU A 37 23.74 -0.27 -7.41
C GLU A 37 24.57 0.19 -6.20
N THR A 38 24.44 -0.50 -5.07
CA THR A 38 25.27 -0.26 -3.89
C THR A 38 26.75 -0.43 -4.22
N GLY A 39 27.10 -1.43 -5.04
CA GLY A 39 28.48 -1.70 -5.44
C GLY A 39 29.05 -0.60 -6.31
N ASP A 40 28.23 -0.06 -7.22
CA ASP A 40 28.61 1.06 -8.07
C ASP A 40 28.81 2.36 -7.27
N ILE A 41 28.05 2.57 -6.19
CA ILE A 41 28.23 3.70 -5.25
C ILE A 41 29.46 3.50 -4.35
N ALA A 42 29.75 2.26 -3.94
CA ALA A 42 30.83 1.94 -3.01
C ALA A 42 32.22 1.94 -3.68
N LYS A 43 32.30 1.60 -4.97
CA LYS A 43 33.54 1.58 -5.76
C LYS A 43 34.34 2.90 -5.69
N PRO A 44 33.76 4.09 -5.97
CA PRO A 44 34.48 5.36 -5.84
C PRO A 44 34.96 5.66 -4.41
N LEU A 45 34.29 5.10 -3.40
CA LEU A 45 34.61 5.28 -1.99
C LEU A 45 35.65 4.28 -1.47
N ASN A 46 36.09 3.34 -2.32
CA ASN A 46 36.97 2.24 -1.96
C ASN A 46 36.43 1.43 -0.76
N VAL A 47 35.10 1.21 -0.74
CA VAL A 47 34.39 0.42 0.27
C VAL A 47 33.92 -0.87 -0.38
N ASP A 48 34.23 -2.00 0.25
CA ASP A 48 33.73 -3.31 -0.19
C ASP A 48 32.38 -3.63 0.47
N ILE A 49 31.44 -4.13 -0.33
CA ILE A 49 30.20 -4.70 0.19
C ILE A 49 30.52 -6.04 0.83
N THR A 50 30.55 -6.04 2.16
CA THR A 50 30.81 -7.23 2.96
C THR A 50 29.53 -7.69 3.65
N VAL A 51 29.49 -8.98 3.97
CA VAL A 51 28.48 -9.54 4.87
C VAL A 51 28.76 -9.04 6.29
N ALA A 52 27.75 -8.53 6.99
CA ALA A 52 27.90 -8.13 8.38
C ALA A 52 28.38 -9.33 9.22
N ARG A 53 29.29 -9.10 10.18
CA ARG A 53 29.82 -10.18 11.03
C ARG A 53 28.67 -10.96 11.68
N ILE A 54 28.54 -12.23 11.30
CA ILE A 54 27.68 -13.19 12.01
C ILE A 54 28.32 -13.43 13.38
N ALA A 55 27.62 -13.07 14.45
CA ALA A 55 28.09 -13.37 15.80
C ALA A 55 28.11 -14.89 16.00
N GLY A 56 29.28 -15.46 16.32
CA GLY A 56 29.46 -16.91 16.46
C GLY A 56 28.60 -17.59 17.54
N ARG A 57 27.93 -16.80 18.41
CA ARG A 57 26.91 -17.27 19.35
C ARG A 57 25.78 -16.23 19.44
N GLN A 58 24.74 -16.37 18.62
CA GLN A 58 23.47 -15.68 18.87
C GLN A 58 22.56 -16.59 19.72
N LYS A 59 22.08 -16.08 20.86
CA LYS A 59 21.17 -16.82 21.76
C LYS A 59 19.69 -16.71 21.37
N HIS A 60 19.32 -15.66 20.64
CA HIS A 60 17.92 -15.28 20.46
C HIS A 60 17.40 -15.43 19.02
N ARG A 61 18.28 -15.59 18.03
CA ARG A 61 17.88 -15.78 16.64
C ARG A 61 18.73 -16.87 15.99
N ASN A 62 18.07 -17.79 15.30
CA ASN A 62 18.77 -18.73 14.41
C ASN A 62 19.47 -17.94 13.31
N ASN A 63 20.64 -18.42 12.90
CA ASN A 63 21.39 -17.85 11.80
C ASN A 63 21.15 -18.71 10.55
N PRO A 64 20.24 -18.30 9.65
CA PRO A 64 20.01 -19.06 8.42
C PRO A 64 21.32 -19.13 7.63
N PRO A 65 21.64 -20.30 7.03
CA PRO A 65 22.81 -20.38 6.18
C PRO A 65 22.65 -19.42 5.00
N ALA A 66 23.68 -18.63 4.74
CA ALA A 66 23.80 -17.78 3.57
C ALA A 66 25.09 -18.18 2.84
N GLU A 67 24.98 -18.60 1.60
CA GLU A 67 26.11 -19.14 0.82
C GLU A 67 26.92 -18.02 0.16
N ASN A 68 26.31 -16.85 -0.04
CA ASN A 68 26.91 -15.69 -0.66
C ASN A 68 26.33 -14.37 -0.07
N PRO A 69 26.96 -13.21 -0.34
CA PRO A 69 26.46 -11.92 0.14
C PRO A 69 25.04 -11.58 -0.31
N CYS A 70 24.62 -12.03 -1.49
CA CYS A 70 23.25 -11.81 -1.97
C CYS A 70 22.23 -12.53 -1.09
N ASP A 71 22.46 -13.81 -0.80
CA ASP A 71 21.60 -14.58 0.10
C ASP A 71 21.56 -14.01 1.51
N PHE A 72 22.71 -13.52 2.00
CA PHE A 72 22.78 -12.85 3.28
C PHE A 72 21.87 -11.62 3.32
N TRP A 73 22.08 -10.64 2.44
CA TRP A 73 21.29 -9.41 2.44
C TRP A 73 19.81 -9.66 2.12
N LYS A 74 19.50 -10.65 1.27
CA LYS A 74 18.14 -11.10 0.98
C LYS A 74 17.41 -11.55 2.25
N ILE A 75 17.98 -12.49 2.99
CA ILE A 75 17.33 -13.13 4.15
C ILE A 75 17.30 -12.20 5.36
N PHE A 76 18.37 -11.44 5.60
CA PHE A 76 18.50 -10.64 6.82
C PHE A 76 17.92 -9.24 6.70
N PHE A 77 17.83 -8.68 5.50
CA PHE A 77 17.42 -7.29 5.31
C PHE A 77 16.22 -7.16 4.36
N ILE A 78 16.35 -7.58 3.10
CA ILE A 78 15.34 -7.31 2.07
C ILE A 78 14.01 -7.97 2.40
N ILE A 79 13.99 -9.28 2.69
CA ILE A 79 12.78 -10.01 3.02
C ILE A 79 12.08 -9.43 4.27
N PRO A 80 12.75 -9.29 5.44
CA PRO A 80 12.12 -8.75 6.62
C PRO A 80 11.60 -7.32 6.44
N TYR A 81 12.33 -6.49 5.69
CA TYR A 81 11.91 -5.12 5.41
C TYR A 81 10.67 -5.06 4.53
N LEU A 82 10.64 -5.85 3.45
CA LEU A 82 9.47 -5.95 2.57
C LEU A 82 8.25 -6.50 3.33
N ASP A 83 8.43 -7.53 4.16
CA ASP A 83 7.36 -8.09 4.99
C ASP A 83 6.79 -7.03 5.95
N SER A 84 7.65 -6.23 6.58
CA SER A 84 7.24 -5.13 7.46
C SER A 84 6.46 -4.02 6.71
N ILE A 85 6.90 -3.64 5.51
CA ILE A 85 6.17 -2.68 4.67
C ILE A 85 4.81 -3.23 4.28
N ILE A 86 4.76 -4.49 3.82
CA ILE A 86 3.52 -5.14 3.41
C ILE A 86 2.52 -5.14 4.57
N GLU A 87 2.95 -5.55 5.76
CA GLU A 87 2.12 -5.58 6.96
C GLU A 87 1.62 -4.16 7.32
N SER A 88 2.52 -3.17 7.34
CA SER A 88 2.17 -1.78 7.64
C SER A 88 1.12 -1.22 6.68
N LEU A 89 1.27 -1.48 5.39
CA LEU A 89 0.34 -1.04 4.35
C LEU A 89 -1.00 -1.79 4.44
N GLN A 90 -0.97 -3.11 4.67
CA GLN A 90 -2.19 -3.91 4.88
C GLN A 90 -2.99 -3.43 6.08
N VAL A 91 -2.35 -3.14 7.20
CA VAL A 91 -3.01 -2.62 8.41
C VAL A 91 -3.57 -1.21 8.19
N ARG A 92 -2.88 -0.37 7.41
CA ARG A 92 -3.30 1.01 7.13
C ARG A 92 -4.46 1.09 6.14
N PHE A 93 -4.45 0.23 5.13
CA PHE A 93 -5.40 0.24 4.01
C PHE A 93 -6.27 -1.02 3.95
N SER A 94 -6.54 -1.63 5.10
CA SER A 94 -7.49 -2.73 5.19
C SER A 94 -8.87 -2.30 4.65
N ILE A 95 -9.66 -3.28 4.20
CA ILE A 95 -10.99 -3.04 3.62
C ILE A 95 -11.87 -2.19 4.58
N ASP A 96 -11.77 -2.45 5.88
CA ASP A 96 -12.50 -1.70 6.92
C ASP A 96 -12.15 -0.20 6.93
N LYS A 97 -10.90 0.15 6.58
CA LYS A 97 -10.42 1.53 6.48
C LYS A 97 -10.65 2.13 5.09
N SER A 98 -10.73 1.29 4.05
CA SER A 98 -11.12 1.73 2.70
C SER A 98 -12.56 2.25 2.65
N LEU A 99 -13.45 1.75 3.53
CA LEU A 99 -14.85 2.18 3.59
C LEU A 99 -15.02 3.61 4.10
N ALA A 100 -14.05 4.14 4.84
CA ALA A 100 -14.02 5.55 5.19
C ALA A 100 -13.90 6.45 3.95
N PHE A 101 -13.17 6.01 2.92
CA PHE A 101 -13.09 6.74 1.65
C PHE A 101 -14.41 6.70 0.89
N SER A 102 -15.24 5.65 1.04
CA SER A 102 -16.53 5.64 0.34
C SER A 102 -17.49 6.73 0.82
N ILE A 103 -17.27 7.35 2.00
CA ILE A 103 -18.02 8.54 2.43
C ILE A 103 -17.80 9.72 1.46
N THR A 104 -16.65 9.81 0.78
CA THR A 104 -16.39 10.93 -0.14
C THR A 104 -17.32 10.92 -1.35
N HIS A 105 -17.98 9.80 -1.67
CA HIS A 105 -19.02 9.76 -2.71
C HIS A 105 -20.28 10.57 -2.35
N PHE A 106 -20.46 10.91 -1.06
CA PHE A 106 -21.53 11.82 -0.63
C PHE A 106 -21.16 13.30 -0.80
N HIS A 107 -19.93 13.62 -1.19
CA HIS A 107 -19.52 14.99 -1.43
C HIS A 107 -20.16 15.52 -2.73
N PRO A 108 -20.79 16.71 -2.74
CA PRO A 108 -21.48 17.26 -3.92
C PRO A 108 -20.60 17.33 -5.16
N GLY A 109 -19.32 17.70 -4.99
CA GLY A 109 -18.35 17.74 -6.07
C GLY A 109 -18.13 16.39 -6.76
N ASN A 110 -18.29 15.26 -6.06
CA ASN A 110 -18.17 13.93 -6.66
C ASN A 110 -19.50 13.45 -7.26
N MET A 111 -20.62 13.84 -6.66
CA MET A 111 -21.97 13.48 -7.16
C MET A 111 -22.29 14.06 -8.55
N LYS A 112 -21.71 15.21 -8.91
CA LYS A 112 -21.95 15.85 -10.22
C LYS A 112 -21.28 15.12 -11.39
N HIS A 113 -20.33 14.23 -11.11
CA HIS A 113 -19.48 13.61 -12.13
C HIS A 113 -19.74 12.11 -12.32
N VAL A 114 -20.78 11.56 -11.68
CA VAL A 114 -21.07 10.12 -11.65
C VAL A 114 -22.55 9.91 -11.98
N LEU A 115 -22.91 8.78 -12.59
CA LEU A 115 -24.33 8.44 -12.84
C LEU A 115 -25.01 7.99 -11.54
N LEU A 116 -26.32 8.21 -11.42
CA LEU A 116 -27.08 7.84 -10.22
C LEU A 116 -26.94 6.34 -9.87
N GLU A 117 -26.97 5.47 -10.87
CA GLU A 117 -26.84 4.02 -10.68
C GLU A 117 -25.43 3.60 -10.22
N GLU A 118 -24.40 4.28 -10.72
CA GLU A 118 -23.02 4.06 -10.29
C GLU A 118 -22.81 4.57 -8.86
N TRP A 119 -23.36 5.74 -8.54
CA TRP A 119 -23.33 6.31 -7.19
C TRP A 119 -23.99 5.38 -6.17
N LYS A 120 -25.18 4.83 -6.47
CA LYS A 120 -25.88 3.87 -5.61
C LYS A 120 -25.05 2.63 -5.31
N LYS A 121 -24.33 2.11 -6.31
CA LYS A 121 -23.43 0.96 -6.13
C LYS A 121 -22.29 1.33 -5.19
N SER A 122 -21.64 2.47 -5.40
CA SER A 122 -20.50 2.93 -4.59
C SER A 122 -20.85 3.27 -3.15
N THR A 123 -22.11 3.62 -2.84
CA THR A 123 -22.56 3.96 -1.48
C THR A 123 -23.20 2.81 -0.71
N SER A 124 -23.53 1.70 -1.37
CA SER A 124 -24.18 0.53 -0.72
C SER A 124 -23.32 -0.12 0.36
N SER A 125 -22.00 -0.11 0.17
CA SER A 125 -21.03 -0.62 1.15
C SER A 125 -20.95 0.28 2.39
N CYS A 126 -21.02 1.60 2.22
CA CYS A 126 -21.09 2.58 3.33
C CYS A 126 -22.32 2.37 4.22
N GLU A 127 -23.49 2.16 3.61
CA GLU A 127 -24.74 1.98 4.34
C GLU A 127 -24.65 0.79 5.30
N SER A 128 -24.16 -0.34 4.80
CA SER A 128 -23.98 -1.57 5.60
C SER A 128 -22.94 -1.38 6.71
N PHE A 129 -21.81 -0.75 6.39
CA PHE A 129 -20.70 -0.58 7.34
C PHE A 129 -21.02 0.38 8.49
N TYR A 130 -21.64 1.52 8.18
CA TYR A 130 -22.00 2.54 9.16
C TYR A 130 -23.42 2.39 9.72
N ASN A 131 -24.17 1.37 9.28
CA ASN A 131 -25.54 1.10 9.70
C ASN A 131 -26.49 2.31 9.53
N LEU A 132 -26.42 2.97 8.36
CA LEU A 132 -27.14 4.22 8.09
C LEU A 132 -28.52 3.94 7.47
N LYS A 133 -29.54 3.69 8.31
CA LYS A 133 -30.88 3.19 7.92
C LYS A 133 -31.70 4.07 6.94
N SER A 134 -31.31 5.32 6.67
CA SER A 134 -32.06 6.25 5.80
C SER A 134 -31.22 6.90 4.70
N ILE A 135 -29.93 6.55 4.59
CA ILE A 135 -28.99 7.30 3.74
C ILE A 135 -29.28 7.18 2.24
N LYS A 136 -29.93 6.09 1.82
CA LYS A 136 -30.33 5.90 0.41
C LYS A 136 -31.33 6.97 -0.04
N GLY A 137 -32.38 7.21 0.75
CA GLY A 137 -33.42 8.17 0.39
C GLY A 137 -32.89 9.61 0.42
N GLU A 138 -32.20 9.98 1.50
CA GLU A 138 -31.59 11.31 1.62
C GLU A 138 -30.49 11.55 0.59
N GLY A 139 -29.64 10.55 0.35
CA GLY A 139 -28.56 10.64 -0.62
C GLY A 139 -29.06 10.75 -2.06
N GLU A 140 -30.15 10.06 -2.44
CA GLU A 140 -30.82 10.28 -3.73
C GLU A 140 -31.37 11.71 -3.86
N LEU A 141 -31.96 12.24 -2.80
CA LEU A 141 -32.45 13.62 -2.78
C LEU A 141 -31.30 14.61 -2.98
N TRP A 142 -30.20 14.44 -2.24
CA TRP A 142 -29.00 15.27 -2.36
C TRP A 142 -28.41 15.17 -3.77
N PHE A 143 -28.28 13.96 -4.32
CA PHE A 143 -27.78 13.74 -5.67
C PHE A 143 -28.60 14.51 -6.72
N LYS A 144 -29.93 14.45 -6.62
CA LYS A 144 -30.85 15.19 -7.52
C LYS A 144 -30.77 16.70 -7.30
N MET A 145 -30.61 17.15 -6.06
CA MET A 145 -30.48 18.57 -5.73
C MET A 145 -29.20 19.17 -6.32
N TRP A 146 -28.05 18.49 -6.13
CA TRP A 146 -26.76 18.99 -6.59
C TRP A 146 -26.56 18.95 -8.10
N ASN A 147 -27.25 18.05 -8.81
CA ASN A 147 -27.25 18.01 -10.28
C ASN A 147 -28.22 19.00 -10.92
N LYS A 148 -29.11 19.63 -10.15
CA LYS A 148 -29.97 20.74 -10.61
C LYS A 148 -29.32 22.12 -10.45
N LEU A 149 -28.23 22.22 -9.68
CA LEU A 149 -27.47 23.43 -9.36
C LEU A 149 -26.16 23.49 -10.16
#